data_AF-A0A4Y2S758-F1
#
_entry.id   AF-A0A4Y2S758-F1
#
_cell.length_a   1.000
_cell.length_b   1.000
_cell.length_c   1.000
_cell.angle_alpha   90.00
_cell.angle_beta   90.00
_cell.angle_gamma   90.00
#
_symmetry.space_group_name_H-M   'P 1'
#
loop_
_entity.id
_entity.type
_entity.pdbx_description
1 polymer ?
#
loop_
_entity_poly.entity_id
_entity_poly.type
_entity_poly.pdbx_seq_one_letter_code
_entity_poly.pdbx_strand_id
1 'polypeptide(L)'
;MDCFWKKRYARDLSYSTLLVTSMLNKETLVSDLWSLDALGILDLPEKKNKLELQEEARDHFLSTVKVNEEGRFQVSLPCLDNHLPLKDNHDLAVKRLDSTVKRLKAEKLYDA
;
A
#
# COMPACT_ATOMS: atom_id res chain seq x y z
N MET A 1 31.80 27.68 -21.38
CA MET A 1 30.38 27.56 -21.76
C MET A 1 29.50 26.93 -20.66
N ASP A 2 30.08 26.40 -19.57
CA ASP A 2 29.35 25.61 -18.55
C ASP A 2 28.42 26.42 -17.64
N CYS A 3 28.74 27.69 -17.41
CA CYS A 3 27.92 28.58 -16.58
C CYS A 3 26.53 28.87 -17.19
N PHE A 4 26.41 28.78 -18.52
CA PHE A 4 25.17 29.06 -19.22
C PHE A 4 24.16 27.91 -19.09
N TRP A 5 24.65 26.67 -19.23
CA TRP A 5 23.86 25.46 -19.03
C TRP A 5 23.41 25.29 -17.58
N LYS A 6 24.29 25.61 -16.62
CA LYS A 6 23.95 25.56 -15.19
C LYS A 6 22.86 26.57 -14.81
N LYS A 7 22.89 27.79 -15.39
CA LYS A 7 21.83 28.79 -15.23
C LYS A 7 20.52 28.41 -15.91
N ARG A 8 20.57 27.68 -17.03
CA ARG A 8 19.36 27.21 -17.74
C ARG A 8 18.71 26.06 -16.99
N TYR A 9 19.50 25.08 -16.53
CA TYR A 9 19.02 23.94 -15.74
C TYR A 9 18.39 24.35 -14.41
N ALA A 10 19.01 25.30 -13.68
CA ALA A 10 18.44 25.83 -12.44
C ALA A 10 17.09 26.57 -12.67
N ARG A 11 16.92 27.19 -13.84
CA ARG A 11 15.69 27.91 -14.19
C ARG A 11 14.55 26.93 -14.54
N ASP A 12 14.86 25.85 -15.23
CA ASP A 12 13.91 24.79 -15.57
C ASP A 12 13.42 24.04 -14.32
N LEU A 13 14.35 23.74 -13.39
CA LEU A 13 14.01 23.12 -12.12
C LEU A 13 13.10 24.03 -11.27
N SER A 14 13.36 25.34 -11.28
CA SER A 14 12.49 26.34 -10.63
C SER A 14 11.10 26.39 -11.26
N TYR A 15 11.00 26.34 -12.58
CA TYR A 15 9.70 26.41 -13.28
C TYR A 15 8.88 25.13 -13.05
N SER A 16 9.51 23.96 -13.12
CA SER A 16 8.89 22.69 -12.79
C SER A 16 8.41 22.64 -11.34
N THR A 17 9.22 23.12 -10.38
CA THR A 17 8.84 23.17 -8.96
C THR A 17 7.63 24.10 -8.75
N LEU A 18 7.61 25.28 -9.39
CA LEU A 18 6.48 26.21 -9.29
C LEU A 18 5.20 25.64 -9.91
N LEU A 19 5.30 24.91 -11.02
CA LEU A 19 4.16 24.24 -11.65
C LEU A 19 3.62 23.11 -10.77
N VAL A 20 4.50 22.28 -10.18
CA VAL A 20 4.11 21.21 -9.24
C VAL A 20 3.44 21.80 -7.99
N THR A 21 4.01 22.86 -7.42
CA THR A 21 3.42 23.55 -6.26
C THR A 21 2.07 24.20 -6.60
N SER A 22 1.95 24.82 -7.78
CA SER A 22 0.69 25.38 -8.28
C SER A 22 -0.39 24.32 -8.48
N MET A 23 -0.03 23.15 -9.02
CA MET A 23 -0.96 22.03 -9.18
C MET A 23 -1.35 21.37 -7.85
N LEU A 24 -0.48 21.44 -6.84
CA LEU A 24 -0.75 20.97 -5.47
C LEU A 24 -1.65 21.94 -4.67
N ASN A 25 -1.67 23.22 -5.04
CA ASN A 25 -2.53 24.25 -4.45
C ASN A 25 -3.96 24.25 -4.99
N LYS A 26 -4.47 23.10 -5.46
CA LYS A 26 -5.92 22.96 -5.59
C LYS A 26 -6.48 23.00 -4.18
N GLU A 27 -7.33 23.99 -3.92
CA GLU A 27 -8.06 24.22 -2.66
C GLU A 27 -8.98 23.03 -2.35
N THR A 28 -8.38 21.90 -2.01
CA THR A 28 -9.07 20.76 -1.43
C THR A 28 -9.22 21.12 0.03
N LEU A 29 -10.46 21.27 0.48
CA LEU A 29 -10.70 21.45 1.91
C LEU A 29 -10.15 20.20 2.59
N VAL A 30 -9.54 20.33 3.77
CA VAL A 30 -9.02 19.16 4.51
C VAL A 30 -10.13 18.11 4.68
N SER A 31 -11.39 18.55 4.81
CA SER A 31 -12.57 17.69 4.82
C SER A 31 -12.73 16.81 3.58
N ASP A 32 -12.35 17.32 2.40
CA ASP A 32 -12.45 16.58 1.13
C ASP A 32 -11.44 15.43 1.12
N LEU A 33 -10.28 15.61 1.76
CA LEU A 33 -9.26 14.56 1.95
C LEU A 33 -9.75 13.38 2.80
N TRP A 34 -10.71 13.66 3.69
CA TRP A 34 -11.32 12.68 4.60
C TRP A 34 -12.71 12.23 4.15
N SER A 35 -13.23 12.78 3.05
CA SER A 35 -14.51 12.33 2.52
C SER A 35 -14.33 10.95 1.87
N LEU A 36 -15.05 9.96 2.39
CA LEU A 36 -15.01 8.59 1.89
C LEU A 36 -15.39 8.53 0.40
N ASP A 37 -16.33 9.39 -0.02
CA ASP A 37 -16.73 9.56 -1.42
C ASP A 37 -15.56 10.02 -2.32
N ALA A 38 -14.72 10.96 -1.88
CA ALA A 38 -13.55 11.40 -2.65
C ALA A 38 -12.43 10.34 -2.68
N LEU A 39 -12.38 9.46 -1.68
CA LEU A 39 -11.48 8.30 -1.65
C LEU A 39 -11.99 7.13 -2.53
N GLY A 40 -13.15 7.29 -3.19
CA GLY A 40 -13.79 6.22 -3.97
C GLY A 40 -14.39 5.11 -3.11
N ILE A 41 -14.49 5.32 -1.80
CA ILE A 41 -15.21 4.47 -0.86
C ILE A 41 -16.66 4.96 -0.86
N LEU A 42 -17.32 4.73 -1.99
CA LEU A 42 -18.76 4.91 -2.08
C LEU A 42 -19.39 3.76 -1.30
N ASP A 43 -20.29 4.09 -0.37
CA ASP A 43 -21.24 3.11 0.16
C ASP A 43 -22.13 2.71 -1.03
N LEU A 44 -21.72 1.64 -1.73
CA LEU A 44 -22.50 1.04 -2.79
C LEU A 44 -23.93 0.90 -2.26
N PRO A 45 -24.95 1.42 -2.94
CA PRO A 45 -26.33 1.08 -2.65
C PRO A 45 -26.62 -0.35 -3.13
N GLU A 46 -25.66 -1.27 -3.01
CA GLU A 46 -25.94 -2.68 -2.94
C GLU A 46 -26.60 -2.93 -1.57
N LYS A 47 -27.88 -2.59 -1.49
CA LYS A 47 -28.79 -3.35 -0.63
C LYS A 47 -28.86 -4.78 -1.18
N LYS A 48 -27.76 -5.55 -1.10
CA LYS A 48 -27.91 -6.96 -0.80
C LYS A 48 -28.69 -6.99 0.51
N ASN A 49 -29.76 -7.77 0.56
CA ASN A 49 -30.58 -7.83 1.76
C ASN A 49 -29.64 -8.20 2.92
N LYS A 50 -29.67 -7.46 4.04
CA LYS A 50 -28.75 -7.69 5.18
C LYS A 50 -28.71 -9.17 5.60
N LEU A 51 -29.82 -9.87 5.38
CA LEU A 51 -30.00 -11.29 5.59
C LEU A 51 -29.16 -12.16 4.63
N GLU A 52 -29.14 -11.85 3.34
CA GLU A 52 -28.37 -12.60 2.32
C GLU A 52 -26.86 -12.47 2.59
N LEU A 53 -26.39 -11.27 2.96
CA LEU A 53 -24.99 -11.07 3.32
C LEU A 53 -24.60 -11.86 4.58
N GLN A 54 -25.50 -11.98 5.54
CA GLN A 54 -25.29 -12.77 6.75
C GLN A 54 -25.28 -14.28 6.45
N GLU A 55 -26.15 -14.74 5.56
CA GLU A 55 -26.17 -16.14 5.11
C GLU A 55 -24.90 -16.48 4.33
N GLU A 56 -24.47 -15.63 3.41
CA GLU A 56 -23.23 -15.80 2.64
C GLU A 56 -22.00 -15.83 3.58
N ALA A 57 -21.94 -14.94 4.58
CA ALA A 57 -20.89 -14.94 5.59
C ALA A 57 -20.91 -16.20 6.48
N ARG A 58 -22.10 -16.69 6.84
CA ARG A 58 -22.27 -17.94 7.62
C ARG A 58 -21.80 -19.14 6.81
N ASP A 59 -22.22 -19.23 5.55
CA ASP A 59 -21.90 -20.36 4.68
C ASP A 59 -20.41 -20.38 4.34
N HIS A 60 -19.80 -19.20 4.12
CA HIS A 60 -18.34 -19.05 4.00
C HIS A 60 -17.60 -19.46 5.28
N PHE A 61 -18.09 -19.06 6.45
CA PHE A 61 -17.51 -19.47 7.72
C PHE A 61 -17.53 -21.00 7.86
N LEU A 62 -18.69 -21.64 7.63
CA LEU A 62 -18.84 -23.09 7.76
C LEU A 62 -17.99 -23.88 6.77
N SER A 63 -17.84 -23.41 5.53
CA SER A 63 -17.03 -24.08 4.51
C SER A 63 -15.52 -23.99 4.78
N THR A 64 -15.12 -22.99 5.54
CA THR A 64 -13.72 -22.61 5.69
C THR A 64 -13.13 -23.00 7.05
N VAL A 65 -13.96 -23.18 8.07
CA VAL A 65 -13.51 -23.63 9.39
C VAL A 65 -12.81 -24.98 9.26
N LYS A 66 -11.53 -25.02 9.60
CA LYS A 66 -10.69 -26.22 9.68
C LYS A 66 -10.09 -26.32 11.07
N VAL A 67 -9.77 -27.53 11.51
CA VAL A 67 -9.05 -27.77 12.76
C VAL A 67 -7.62 -28.14 12.39
N ASN A 68 -6.65 -27.38 12.90
CA ASN A 68 -5.24 -27.63 12.68
C ASN A 68 -4.75 -28.84 13.49
N GLU A 69 -3.55 -29.34 13.18
CA GLU A 69 -2.94 -30.48 13.89
C GLU A 69 -2.79 -30.25 15.40
N GLU A 70 -2.73 -28.99 15.83
CA GLU A 70 -2.69 -28.57 17.24
C GLU A 70 -4.09 -28.51 17.91
N GLY A 71 -5.15 -28.88 17.20
CA GLY A 71 -6.54 -28.79 17.69
C GLY A 71 -7.13 -27.38 17.70
N ARG A 72 -6.49 -26.41 17.01
CA ARG A 72 -6.96 -25.02 16.93
C ARG A 72 -7.87 -24.82 15.72
N PHE A 73 -8.93 -24.02 15.90
CA PHE A 73 -9.79 -23.62 14.79
C PHE A 73 -9.10 -22.57 13.91
N GLN A 74 -8.99 -22.86 12.62
CA GLN A 74 -8.54 -21.96 11.58
C GLN A 74 -9.73 -21.60 10.69
N VAL A 75 -9.96 -20.31 10.50
CA VAL A 75 -11.00 -19.80 9.60
C VAL A 75 -10.30 -18.88 8.61
N SER A 76 -10.46 -19.15 7.31
CA SER A 76 -10.02 -18.22 6.27
C SER A 76 -11.02 -17.07 6.20
N LEU A 77 -10.50 -15.86 6.14
CA LEU A 77 -11.31 -14.66 5.99
C LEU A 77 -11.84 -14.61 4.56
N PRO A 78 -13.06 -14.11 4.32
CA PRO A 78 -13.55 -13.88 2.97
C PRO A 78 -12.62 -12.87 2.28
N CYS A 79 -11.71 -13.39 1.46
CA CYS A 79 -10.91 -12.57 0.59
C CYS A 79 -11.86 -12.02 -0.48
N LEU A 80 -11.83 -10.71 -0.69
CA LEU A 80 -12.39 -10.13 -1.91
C LEU A 80 -11.68 -10.83 -3.09
N ASP A 81 -12.45 -11.61 -3.86
CA ASP A 81 -11.96 -12.50 -4.93
C ASP A 81 -11.13 -11.78 -6.02
N ASN A 82 -11.15 -10.45 -6.04
CA ASN A 82 -10.47 -9.60 -7.02
C ASN A 82 -9.24 -8.86 -6.49
N HIS A 83 -8.62 -9.29 -5.39
CA HIS A 83 -7.36 -8.69 -4.99
C HIS A 83 -6.19 -9.24 -5.82
N LEU A 84 -5.47 -8.31 -6.46
CA LEU A 84 -4.19 -8.61 -7.08
C LEU A 84 -3.30 -9.35 -6.07
N PRO A 85 -2.60 -10.42 -6.48
CA PRO A 85 -1.68 -11.11 -5.60
C PRO A 85 -0.72 -10.09 -5.00
N LEU A 86 -0.63 -10.10 -3.67
CA LEU A 86 0.28 -9.21 -2.96
C LEU A 86 1.69 -9.42 -3.53
N LYS A 87 2.34 -8.31 -3.90
CA LYS A 87 3.70 -8.38 -4.43
C LYS A 87 4.60 -9.02 -3.39
N ASP A 88 5.22 -10.15 -3.76
CA ASP A 88 6.16 -10.82 -2.88
C ASP A 88 7.38 -9.92 -2.63
N ASN A 89 7.62 -9.62 -1.35
CA ASN A 89 8.70 -8.78 -0.89
C ASN A 89 9.89 -9.59 -0.37
N HIS A 90 9.83 -10.92 -0.42
CA HIS A 90 10.86 -11.82 0.08
C HIS A 90 12.24 -11.48 -0.51
N ASP A 91 12.37 -11.46 -1.83
CA ASP A 91 13.66 -11.19 -2.51
C ASP A 91 14.21 -9.80 -2.21
N LEU A 92 13.32 -8.81 -2.05
CA LEU A 92 13.71 -7.46 -1.68
C LEU A 92 14.22 -7.41 -0.23
N ALA A 93 13.56 -8.12 0.68
CA ALA A 93 13.96 -8.22 2.07
C ALA A 93 15.32 -8.92 2.20
N VAL A 94 15.53 -10.03 1.47
CA VAL A 94 16.82 -10.75 1.43
C VAL A 94 17.94 -9.84 0.92
N LYS A 95 17.72 -9.12 -0.19
CA LYS A 95 18.72 -8.18 -0.73
C LYS A 95 19.07 -7.06 0.26
N ARG A 96 18.07 -6.54 0.99
CA ARG A 96 18.28 -5.52 2.03
C ARG A 96 19.03 -6.08 3.23
N LEU A 97 18.75 -7.32 3.61
CA LEU A 97 19.49 -8.00 4.66
C LEU A 97 20.96 -8.16 4.26
N ASP A 98 21.23 -8.70 3.08
CA ASP A 98 22.59 -8.91 2.57
C ASP A 98 23.39 -7.60 2.49
N SER A 99 22.78 -6.52 1.99
CA SER A 99 23.44 -5.22 1.92
C SER A 99 23.74 -4.65 3.31
N THR A 100 22.83 -4.84 4.26
CA THR A 100 23.01 -4.41 5.65
C THR A 100 24.11 -5.22 6.33
N VAL A 101 24.12 -6.54 6.16
CA VAL A 101 25.17 -7.42 6.69
C VAL A 101 26.54 -7.04 6.13
N LYS A 102 26.64 -6.79 4.81
CA LYS A 102 27.89 -6.33 4.18
C LYS A 102 28.39 -5.01 4.77
N ARG A 103 27.50 -4.04 4.97
CA ARG A 103 27.84 -2.74 5.58
C ARG A 103 28.32 -2.91 7.02
N LEU A 104 27.61 -3.71 7.83
CA LEU A 104 27.97 -3.93 9.23
C LEU A 104 29.31 -4.66 9.39
N LYS A 105 29.62 -5.62 8.51
CA LYS A 105 30.95 -6.27 8.47
C LYS A 105 32.06 -5.28 8.12
N ALA A 106 31.82 -4.36 7.18
CA ALA A 106 32.78 -3.31 6.84
C ALA A 106 33.04 -2.34 8.00
N GLU A 107 32.01 -2.05 8.79
CA GLU A 107 32.09 -1.21 9.98
C GLU A 107 32.62 -1.95 11.23
N LYS A 108 32.90 -3.26 11.12
CA LYS A 108 33.31 -4.14 12.24
C LYS A 108 32.30 -4.14 13.40
N LEU A 109 31.03 -3.90 13.10
CA LEU A 109 29.92 -3.92 14.06
C LEU A 109 29.17 -5.26 14.05
N TYR A 110 29.67 -6.22 13.28
CA TYR A 110 29.07 -7.54 13.11
C TYR A 110 30.17 -8.56 12.86
N ASP A 111 30.49 -9.33 13.90
CA ASP A 111 31.32 -10.52 13.81
C ASP A 111 30.35 -11.71 13.64
N ALA A 112 30.50 -12.42 12.52
CA ALA A 112 29.68 -13.58 12.18
C ALA A 112 30.12 -14.83 12.96
#